data_AF-A0A1F5X0C8-F1
#
_entry.id   AF-A0A1F5X0C8-F1
#
_cell.length_a   1.000
_cell.length_b   1.000
_cell.length_c   1.000
_cell.angle_alpha   90.00
_cell.angle_beta   90.00
_cell.angle_gamma   90.00
#
_symmetry.space_group_name_H-M   'P 1'
#
loop_
_entity.id
_entity.type
_entity.pdbx_description
1 polymer ?
#
loop_
_entity_poly.entity_id
_entity_poly.type
_entity_poly.pdbx_seq_one_letter_code
_entity_poly.pdbx_strand_id
1 'polypeptide(L)'
;MKIARFFAYLTVLIVLFLFLPGASPQKAYTSSNIRTISVCLLNDKESPVNESIFRKILVSVSCEYEKNAGIRFEAGTVAVFSGNTGILPVNYERYLKYVCRLTDEVRIIFTSESMEFPRPDGKTEELVAHTDEDTAVIIMYNVGNYARALDWGGNPFLETVLKHEIAHLFGVDHTEDKNSFMYPQANLSLGRWTSEAERVIKINKIREWIK
;
A
#
# COMPACT_ATOMS: atom_id res chain seq x y z
N MET A 1 -26.04 -63.87 -32.13
CA MET A 1 -25.75 -63.84 -30.66
C MET A 1 -24.71 -62.76 -30.29
N LYS A 2 -24.89 -61.49 -30.74
CA LYS A 2 -23.91 -60.39 -30.50
C LYS A 2 -24.52 -59.00 -30.24
N ILE A 3 -25.84 -58.90 -29.99
CA ILE A 3 -26.51 -57.60 -29.76
C ILE A 3 -26.91 -57.40 -28.29
N ALA A 4 -27.18 -58.48 -27.55
CA ALA A 4 -27.60 -58.41 -26.15
C ALA A 4 -26.46 -58.01 -25.17
N ARG A 5 -25.19 -58.15 -25.56
CA ARG A 5 -24.05 -57.80 -24.70
C ARG A 5 -23.68 -56.31 -24.76
N PHE A 6 -24.10 -55.56 -25.79
CA PHE A 6 -23.73 -54.15 -25.93
C PHE A 6 -24.55 -53.24 -25.00
N PHE A 7 -25.82 -53.57 -24.76
CA PHE A 7 -26.69 -52.79 -23.88
C PHE A 7 -26.38 -52.96 -22.39
N ALA A 8 -25.81 -54.09 -21.97
CA ALA A 8 -25.47 -54.32 -20.57
C ALA A 8 -24.25 -53.51 -20.09
N TYR A 9 -23.31 -53.16 -20.99
CA TYR A 9 -22.17 -52.30 -20.63
C TYR A 9 -22.52 -50.81 -20.64
N LEU A 10 -23.55 -50.40 -21.39
CA LEU A 10 -23.97 -49.00 -21.46
C LEU A 10 -24.77 -48.57 -20.22
N THR A 11 -25.55 -49.47 -19.61
CA THR A 11 -26.28 -49.18 -18.36
C THR A 11 -25.38 -49.12 -17.13
N VAL A 12 -24.29 -49.89 -17.09
CA VAL A 12 -23.35 -49.85 -15.94
C VAL A 12 -22.50 -48.57 -15.94
N LEU A 13 -22.20 -47.99 -17.10
CA LEU A 13 -21.42 -46.74 -17.18
C LEU A 13 -22.22 -45.51 -16.74
N ILE A 14 -23.54 -45.51 -16.90
CA ILE A 14 -24.41 -44.38 -16.54
C ILE A 14 -24.72 -44.37 -15.03
N VAL A 15 -24.75 -45.54 -14.38
CA VAL A 15 -25.03 -45.62 -12.94
C VAL A 15 -23.81 -45.27 -12.07
N LEU A 16 -22.58 -45.39 -12.59
CA LEU A 16 -21.38 -44.98 -11.85
C LEU A 16 -21.19 -43.45 -11.77
N PHE A 17 -21.89 -42.66 -12.59
CA PHE A 17 -21.83 -41.19 -12.53
C PHE A 17 -22.84 -40.54 -11.59
N LEU A 18 -23.77 -41.31 -11.00
CA LEU A 18 -24.82 -40.78 -10.12
C LEU A 18 -24.52 -40.89 -8.62
N PHE A 19 -23.36 -41.41 -8.23
CA PHE A 19 -22.95 -41.57 -6.82
C PHE A 19 -21.51 -41.13 -6.52
N LEU A 20 -20.97 -40.19 -7.31
CA LEU A 20 -19.85 -39.40 -6.80
C LEU A 20 -20.43 -38.34 -5.86
N PRO A 21 -20.08 -38.31 -4.57
CA PRO A 21 -20.37 -37.14 -3.74
C PRO A 21 -19.78 -35.97 -4.49
N GLY A 22 -20.62 -34.98 -4.79
CA GLY A 22 -20.24 -33.81 -5.55
C GLY A 22 -18.94 -33.29 -4.97
N ALA A 23 -17.85 -33.47 -5.72
CA ALA A 23 -16.71 -32.61 -5.59
C ALA A 23 -17.32 -31.24 -5.84
N SER A 24 -17.60 -30.52 -4.74
CA SER A 24 -17.81 -29.09 -4.81
C SER A 24 -16.71 -28.62 -5.74
N PRO A 25 -17.01 -27.92 -6.84
CA PRO A 25 -15.95 -27.16 -7.47
C PRO A 25 -15.33 -26.39 -6.31
N GLN A 26 -14.07 -26.73 -5.97
CA GLN A 26 -13.19 -25.78 -5.31
C GLN A 26 -13.46 -24.53 -6.11
N LYS A 27 -14.06 -23.51 -5.47
CA LYS A 27 -14.21 -22.21 -6.09
C LYS A 27 -12.84 -21.94 -6.70
N ALA A 28 -12.76 -22.05 -8.02
CA ALA A 28 -11.64 -21.55 -8.76
C ALA A 28 -11.61 -20.11 -8.26
N TYR A 29 -10.56 -19.79 -7.50
CA TYR A 29 -10.35 -18.45 -6.98
C TYR A 29 -10.28 -17.61 -8.24
N THR A 30 -11.43 -17.01 -8.56
CA THR A 30 -11.64 -16.19 -9.75
C THR A 30 -10.52 -15.19 -9.73
N SER A 31 -9.75 -15.12 -10.83
CA SER A 31 -8.62 -14.22 -11.06
C SER A 31 -8.68 -13.05 -10.09
N SER A 32 -7.76 -12.97 -9.13
CA SER A 32 -7.73 -11.81 -8.24
C SER A 32 -7.62 -10.60 -9.15
N ASN A 33 -8.69 -9.80 -9.27
CA ASN A 33 -8.64 -8.57 -10.03
C ASN A 33 -7.63 -7.69 -9.30
N ILE A 34 -6.39 -7.68 -9.78
CA ILE A 34 -5.32 -6.85 -9.21
C ILE A 34 -5.72 -5.41 -9.51
N ARG A 35 -5.86 -4.58 -8.48
CA ARG A 35 -6.03 -3.14 -8.66
C ARG A 35 -4.65 -2.55 -8.83
N THR A 36 -4.36 -2.00 -10.01
CA THR A 36 -3.14 -1.22 -10.24
C THR A 36 -3.39 0.24 -9.87
N ILE A 37 -2.46 0.84 -9.14
CA ILE A 37 -2.47 2.24 -8.72
C ILE A 37 -1.17 2.88 -9.18
N SER A 38 -1.28 3.95 -9.96
CA SER A 38 -0.13 4.75 -10.37
C SER A 38 0.41 5.56 -9.19
N VAL A 39 1.74 5.65 -9.11
CA VAL A 39 2.45 6.41 -8.07
C VAL A 39 3.26 7.52 -8.70
N CYS A 40 3.03 8.75 -8.23
CA CYS A 40 3.80 9.94 -8.57
C CYS A 40 4.79 10.23 -7.44
N LEU A 41 6.06 10.32 -7.78
CA LEU A 41 7.12 10.70 -6.85
C LEU A 41 7.43 12.19 -7.02
N LEU A 42 7.22 12.98 -5.97
CA LEU A 42 7.66 14.37 -5.88
C LEU A 42 8.84 14.45 -4.92
N ASN A 43 10.02 14.74 -5.43
CA ASN A 43 11.26 14.63 -4.67
C ASN A 43 11.83 15.99 -4.30
N ASP A 44 12.30 16.15 -3.07
CA ASP A 44 12.86 17.41 -2.57
C ASP A 44 13.94 17.95 -3.52
N LYS A 45 13.90 19.26 -3.79
CA LYS A 45 14.85 19.93 -4.69
C LYS A 45 16.27 19.94 -4.14
N GLU A 46 16.43 20.14 -2.84
CA GLU A 46 17.73 20.35 -2.18
C GLU A 46 18.30 19.02 -1.68
N SER A 47 17.45 18.09 -1.26
CA SER A 47 17.80 16.80 -0.66
C SER A 47 17.02 15.62 -1.28
N PRO A 48 17.18 15.35 -2.59
CA PRO A 48 16.40 14.31 -3.25
C PRO A 48 16.78 12.90 -2.77
N VAL A 49 15.78 12.04 -2.59
CA VAL A 49 15.98 10.60 -2.46
C VAL A 49 16.44 10.00 -3.78
N ASN A 50 17.37 9.06 -3.75
CA ASN A 50 17.79 8.35 -4.96
C ASN A 50 16.61 7.56 -5.56
N GLU A 51 16.24 7.88 -6.80
CA GLU A 51 15.09 7.30 -7.49
C GLU A 51 15.18 5.77 -7.61
N SER A 52 16.37 5.21 -7.86
CA SER A 52 16.57 3.76 -7.97
C SER A 52 16.30 3.05 -6.64
N ILE A 53 16.72 3.67 -5.52
CA ILE A 53 16.43 3.14 -4.18
C ILE A 53 14.93 3.19 -3.91
N PHE A 54 14.27 4.31 -4.21
CA PHE A 54 12.82 4.42 -4.03
C PHE A 54 12.06 3.38 -4.86
N ARG A 55 12.40 3.22 -6.14
CA ARG A 55 11.77 2.23 -7.02
C ARG A 55 11.91 0.81 -6.46
N LYS A 56 13.07 0.45 -5.92
CA LYS A 56 13.26 -0.86 -5.25
C LYS A 56 12.33 -1.04 -4.05
N ILE A 57 12.23 -0.01 -3.21
CA ILE A 57 11.34 -0.02 -2.03
C ILE A 57 9.88 -0.12 -2.47
N LEU A 58 9.44 0.68 -3.45
CA LEU A 58 8.07 0.63 -3.96
C LEU A 58 7.74 -0.75 -4.54
N VAL A 59 8.67 -1.37 -5.28
CA VAL A 59 8.49 -2.75 -5.78
C VAL A 59 8.33 -3.74 -4.62
N SER A 60 9.17 -3.65 -3.58
CA SER A 60 9.06 -4.51 -2.40
C SER A 60 7.69 -4.38 -1.72
N VAL A 61 7.28 -3.16 -1.42
CA VAL A 61 5.98 -2.86 -0.81
C VAL A 61 4.83 -3.29 -1.72
N SER A 62 4.91 -3.01 -3.02
CA SER A 62 3.90 -3.43 -3.99
C SER A 62 3.75 -4.94 -4.04
N CYS A 63 4.84 -5.71 -3.97
CA CYS A 63 4.78 -7.17 -3.91
C CYS A 63 4.04 -7.66 -2.67
N GLU A 64 4.26 -7.03 -1.51
CA GLU A 64 3.51 -7.34 -0.29
C GLU A 64 2.01 -7.04 -0.44
N TYR A 65 1.64 -5.86 -0.94
CA TYR A 65 0.23 -5.49 -1.16
C TYR A 65 -0.45 -6.32 -2.23
N GLU A 66 0.26 -6.72 -3.28
CA GLU A 66 -0.29 -7.57 -4.33
C GLU A 66 -0.59 -8.96 -3.78
N LYS A 67 0.36 -9.54 -3.05
CA LYS A 67 0.19 -10.84 -2.40
C LYS A 67 -0.95 -10.84 -1.40
N ASN A 68 -1.01 -9.82 -0.52
CA ASN A 68 -1.94 -9.83 0.60
C ASN A 68 -3.31 -9.26 0.25
N ALA A 69 -3.40 -8.24 -0.60
CA ALA A 69 -4.65 -7.53 -0.92
C ALA A 69 -5.00 -7.49 -2.43
N GLY A 70 -4.13 -7.98 -3.30
CA GLY A 70 -4.30 -7.88 -4.76
C GLY A 70 -4.26 -6.43 -5.24
N ILE A 71 -3.38 -5.61 -4.65
CA ILE A 71 -3.16 -4.21 -5.05
C ILE A 71 -1.71 -4.07 -5.51
N ARG A 72 -1.50 -3.49 -6.69
CA ARG A 72 -0.18 -3.25 -7.26
C ARG A 72 0.04 -1.75 -7.37
N PHE A 73 1.21 -1.29 -6.96
CA PHE A 73 1.64 0.10 -7.12
C PHE A 73 2.70 0.18 -8.22
N GLU A 74 2.50 1.07 -9.17
CA GLU A 74 3.39 1.24 -10.31
C GLU A 74 3.93 2.68 -10.32
N ALA A 75 5.25 2.84 -10.23
CA ALA A 75 5.87 4.16 -10.31
C ALA A 75 5.72 4.73 -11.73
N GLY A 76 4.91 5.78 -11.87
CA GLY A 76 4.77 6.56 -13.08
C GLY A 76 5.79 7.70 -13.09
N THR A 77 5.30 8.91 -12.79
CA THR A 77 6.06 10.16 -12.91
C THR A 77 7.00 10.38 -11.72
N VAL A 78 8.21 10.87 -12.00
CA VAL A 78 9.13 11.44 -11.00
C VAL A 78 9.34 12.91 -11.34
N ALA A 79 9.10 13.80 -10.38
CA ALA A 79 9.24 15.25 -10.55
C ALA A 79 9.89 15.89 -9.32
N VAL A 80 10.40 17.11 -9.51
CA VAL A 80 10.97 17.91 -8.43
C VAL A 80 9.85 18.56 -7.61
N PHE A 81 9.88 18.34 -6.31
CA PHE A 81 9.10 19.04 -5.32
C PHE A 81 9.76 20.39 -4.99
N SER A 82 9.01 21.47 -5.14
CA SER A 82 9.44 22.84 -4.83
C SER A 82 8.47 23.58 -3.90
N GLY A 83 7.57 22.83 -3.25
CA GLY A 83 6.60 23.35 -2.28
C GLY A 83 7.20 23.45 -0.88
N ASN A 84 6.47 24.11 0.02
CA ASN A 84 6.80 24.19 1.44
C ASN A 84 5.83 23.30 2.24
N THR A 85 6.33 22.36 3.03
CA THR A 85 5.56 21.49 3.94
C THR A 85 5.47 22.03 5.37
N GLY A 86 6.20 23.09 5.72
CA GLY A 86 6.11 23.80 7.00
C GLY A 86 4.75 24.47 7.28
N ILE A 87 3.77 24.30 6.41
CA ILE A 87 2.38 24.79 6.55
C ILE A 87 1.42 23.67 6.98
N LEU A 88 1.90 22.43 7.19
CA LEU A 88 1.10 21.36 7.75
C LEU A 88 1.05 21.50 9.28
N PRO A 89 -0.13 21.57 9.93
CA PRO A 89 -1.51 21.42 9.41
C PRO A 89 -2.24 22.75 9.10
N VAL A 90 -1.61 23.91 9.27
CA VAL A 90 -2.24 25.25 9.27
C VAL A 90 -2.96 25.62 7.95
N ASN A 91 -2.59 25.06 6.80
CA ASN A 91 -3.36 25.27 5.56
C ASN A 91 -3.31 24.07 4.58
N TYR A 92 -3.79 22.93 5.08
CA TYR A 92 -3.82 21.67 4.34
C TYR A 92 -4.57 21.77 3.00
N GLU A 93 -5.75 22.40 2.97
CA GLU A 93 -6.53 22.60 1.74
C GLU A 93 -5.77 23.41 0.67
N ARG A 94 -5.01 24.42 1.08
CA ARG A 94 -4.17 25.20 0.15
C ARG A 94 -2.99 24.37 -0.33
N TYR A 95 -2.37 23.59 0.55
CA TYR A 95 -1.31 22.66 0.16
C TYR A 95 -1.82 21.69 -0.92
N LEU A 96 -2.96 21.05 -0.69
CA LEU A 96 -3.61 20.22 -1.70
C LEU A 96 -3.86 20.98 -3.00
N LYS A 97 -4.57 22.10 -2.93
CA LYS A 97 -4.97 22.86 -4.13
C LYS A 97 -3.80 23.33 -5.01
N TYR A 98 -2.69 23.75 -4.41
CA TYR A 98 -1.60 24.40 -5.14
C TYR A 98 -0.34 23.53 -5.30
N VAL A 99 -0.18 22.50 -4.47
CA VAL A 99 1.01 21.62 -4.46
C VAL A 99 0.65 20.22 -4.94
N CYS A 100 -0.45 19.64 -4.47
CA CYS A 100 -0.93 18.31 -4.86
C CYS A 100 -2.14 18.42 -5.79
N ARG A 101 -1.92 18.62 -7.10
CA ARG A 101 -3.04 18.53 -8.06
C ARG A 101 -3.76 17.20 -7.87
N LEU A 102 -5.08 17.23 -7.69
CA LEU A 102 -5.92 16.04 -7.64
C LEU A 102 -5.69 15.23 -8.90
N THR A 103 -5.14 14.03 -8.73
CA THR A 103 -4.84 13.07 -9.79
C THR A 103 -5.27 11.70 -9.34
N ASP A 104 -5.48 10.80 -10.29
CA ASP A 104 -5.77 9.37 -10.07
C ASP A 104 -4.55 8.58 -9.55
N GLU A 105 -3.45 9.26 -9.27
CA GLU A 105 -2.20 8.73 -8.76
C GLU A 105 -2.07 8.95 -7.25
N VAL A 106 -1.47 7.99 -6.55
CA VAL A 106 -0.91 8.21 -5.20
C VAL A 106 0.33 9.08 -5.31
N ARG A 107 0.36 10.20 -4.60
CA ARG A 107 1.51 11.11 -4.57
C ARG A 107 2.35 10.83 -3.34
N ILE A 108 3.63 10.50 -3.54
CA ILE A 108 4.61 10.38 -2.47
C ILE A 108 5.58 11.56 -2.57
N ILE A 109 5.60 12.36 -1.51
CA ILE A 109 6.35 13.60 -1.44
C ILE A 109 7.51 13.42 -0.47
N PHE A 110 8.74 13.51 -0.96
CA PHE A 110 9.91 13.61 -0.10
C PHE A 110 10.25 15.07 0.16
N THR A 111 10.49 15.40 1.42
CA THR A 111 10.86 16.76 1.81
C THR A 111 11.89 16.76 2.94
N SER A 112 12.76 17.77 2.93
CA SER A 112 13.70 18.09 4.00
C SER A 112 13.17 19.16 4.97
N GLU A 113 11.96 19.69 4.74
CA GLU A 113 11.34 20.70 5.60
C GLU A 113 10.55 20.07 6.76
N SER A 114 10.76 20.57 7.98
CA SER A 114 10.14 20.02 9.19
C SER A 114 8.61 20.00 9.12
N MET A 115 8.03 18.87 9.49
CA MET A 115 6.59 18.70 9.67
C MET A 115 6.28 18.72 11.16
N GLU A 116 5.91 19.90 11.64
CA GLU A 116 5.60 20.16 13.04
C GLU A 116 4.11 19.91 13.31
N PHE A 117 3.80 18.92 14.14
CA PHE A 117 2.43 18.64 14.54
C PHE A 117 2.17 19.10 15.98
N PRO A 118 1.18 19.99 16.21
CA PRO A 118 0.82 20.42 17.55
C PRO A 118 0.11 19.28 18.29
N ARG A 119 0.60 18.97 19.48
CA ARG A 119 -0.01 17.99 20.37
C ARG A 119 -1.00 18.64 21.33
N PRO A 120 -2.00 17.88 21.84
CA PRO A 120 -2.93 18.38 22.85
C PRO A 120 -2.25 18.87 24.15
N ASP A 121 -1.03 18.43 24.42
CA ASP A 121 -0.23 18.84 25.59
C ASP A 121 0.57 20.14 25.37
N GLY A 122 0.37 20.82 24.23
CA GLY A 122 1.02 22.09 23.90
C GLY A 122 2.45 21.95 23.39
N LYS A 123 2.96 20.72 23.20
CA LYS A 123 4.25 20.47 22.57
C LYS A 123 4.09 20.29 21.06
N THR A 124 5.20 20.45 20.36
CA THR A 124 5.30 20.08 18.94
C THR A 124 6.00 18.73 18.83
N GLU A 125 5.47 17.86 17.97
CA GLU A 125 6.12 16.61 17.57
C GLU A 125 6.52 16.69 16.10
N GLU A 126 7.73 16.23 15.82
CA GLU A 126 8.25 16.15 14.47
C GLU A 126 7.86 14.81 13.86
N LEU A 127 7.05 14.84 12.80
CA LEU A 127 6.55 13.63 12.14
C LEU A 127 7.55 13.12 11.11
N VAL A 128 7.78 11.80 11.10
CA VAL A 128 8.61 11.13 10.07
C VAL A 128 7.85 11.04 8.74
N ALA A 129 6.55 10.80 8.80
CA ALA A 129 5.68 10.75 7.64
C ALA A 129 4.24 11.09 8.02
N HIS A 130 3.43 11.38 7.03
CA HIS A 130 2.01 11.65 7.16
C HIS A 130 1.28 11.20 5.89
N THR A 131 0.05 10.73 6.05
CA THR A 131 -0.83 10.35 4.96
C THR A 131 -2.17 11.05 5.09
N ASP A 132 -2.66 11.55 3.96
CA ASP A 132 -4.03 11.98 3.81
C ASP A 132 -4.82 11.00 2.96
N GLU A 133 -5.79 10.39 3.63
CA GLU A 133 -6.63 9.33 3.11
C GLU A 133 -7.73 9.80 2.16
N ASP A 134 -7.94 11.11 1.99
CA ASP A 134 -8.96 11.66 1.11
C ASP A 134 -8.39 12.15 -0.21
N THR A 135 -7.07 12.35 -0.29
CA THR A 135 -6.38 12.89 -1.47
C THR A 135 -5.30 12.00 -2.06
N ALA A 136 -5.05 10.83 -1.46
CA ALA A 136 -3.98 9.92 -1.87
C ALA A 136 -2.58 10.55 -1.78
N VAL A 137 -2.37 11.44 -0.81
CA VAL A 137 -1.09 12.12 -0.60
C VAL A 137 -0.38 11.49 0.60
N ILE A 138 0.84 11.04 0.37
CA ILE A 138 1.79 10.59 1.39
C ILE A 138 2.96 11.58 1.39
N ILE A 139 3.33 12.06 2.57
CA ILE A 139 4.46 12.98 2.77
C ILE A 139 5.47 12.28 3.68
N MET A 140 6.72 12.19 3.22
CA MET A 140 7.82 11.54 3.90
C MET A 140 8.92 12.57 4.18
N TYR A 141 9.20 12.78 5.47
CA TYR A 141 10.08 13.83 5.95
C TYR A 141 11.51 13.34 6.28
N ASN A 142 12.47 14.26 6.12
CA ASN A 142 13.84 14.17 6.61
C ASN A 142 14.64 13.00 6.09
N VAL A 143 14.30 12.55 4.88
CA VAL A 143 15.05 11.46 4.26
C VAL A 143 16.45 11.93 3.91
N GLY A 144 16.84 13.21 3.97
CA GLY A 144 18.24 13.66 3.83
C GLY A 144 19.15 13.34 5.03
N ASN A 145 18.72 13.66 6.27
CA ASN A 145 19.50 13.31 7.48
C ASN A 145 19.46 11.80 7.74
N TYR A 146 18.34 11.16 7.40
CA TYR A 146 18.20 9.72 7.45
C TYR A 146 18.89 9.02 6.27
N ALA A 147 18.92 9.53 5.04
CA ALA A 147 19.59 8.89 3.89
C ALA A 147 21.10 8.92 4.01
N ARG A 148 21.71 10.00 4.55
CA ARG A 148 23.15 9.98 4.86
C ARG A 148 23.51 8.98 5.96
N ALA A 149 22.59 8.67 6.87
CA ALA A 149 22.76 7.65 7.92
C ALA A 149 22.31 6.24 7.48
N LEU A 150 21.45 6.13 6.46
CA LEU A 150 20.84 4.89 5.94
C LEU A 150 21.55 4.38 4.69
N ASP A 151 22.76 4.88 4.44
CA ASP A 151 23.48 4.80 3.16
C ASP A 151 24.23 3.46 2.92
N TRP A 152 23.83 2.38 3.58
CA TRP A 152 24.44 1.05 3.36
C TRP A 152 23.36 -0.03 3.28
N GLY A 153 22.73 -0.20 2.10
CA GLY A 153 22.17 -1.51 1.73
C GLY A 153 20.64 -1.66 1.59
N GLY A 154 19.89 -0.59 1.32
CA GLY A 154 18.43 -0.68 1.13
C GLY A 154 17.73 -0.56 2.47
N ASN A 155 16.93 0.49 2.62
CA ASN A 155 16.53 1.07 3.89
C ASN A 155 15.25 0.40 4.44
N PRO A 156 15.34 -0.54 5.41
CA PRO A 156 14.18 -1.28 5.92
C PRO A 156 13.21 -0.37 6.69
N PHE A 157 13.71 0.76 7.20
CA PHE A 157 12.90 1.77 7.84
C PHE A 157 12.01 2.48 6.83
N LEU A 158 12.58 2.97 5.72
CA LEU A 158 11.81 3.65 4.68
C LEU A 158 10.76 2.73 4.04
N GLU A 159 11.09 1.46 3.86
CA GLU A 159 10.15 0.44 3.41
C GLU A 159 9.00 0.23 4.40
N THR A 160 9.30 0.13 5.70
CA THR A 160 8.28 -0.04 6.75
C THR A 160 7.39 1.19 6.87
N VAL A 161 7.96 2.40 6.84
CA VAL A 161 7.21 3.66 6.86
C VAL A 161 6.34 3.78 5.61
N LEU A 162 6.87 3.51 4.42
CA LEU A 162 6.05 3.55 3.20
C LEU A 162 4.90 2.56 3.26
N LYS A 163 5.15 1.32 3.73
CA LYS A 163 4.11 0.32 3.92
C LYS A 163 3.02 0.78 4.90
N HIS A 164 3.42 1.41 5.99
CA HIS A 164 2.54 1.99 7.01
C HIS A 164 1.66 3.10 6.43
N GLU A 165 2.28 4.09 5.79
CA GLU A 165 1.57 5.22 5.19
C GLU A 165 0.59 4.79 4.08
N ILE A 166 0.97 3.82 3.25
CA ILE A 166 0.04 3.28 2.25
C ILE A 166 -1.19 2.65 2.90
N ALA A 167 -1.08 2.05 4.09
CA ALA A 167 -2.23 1.43 4.73
C ALA A 167 -3.23 2.48 5.25
N HIS A 168 -2.75 3.63 5.72
CA HIS A 168 -3.61 4.78 6.06
C HIS A 168 -4.46 5.22 4.87
N LEU A 169 -3.93 5.16 3.63
CA LEU A 169 -4.74 5.45 2.42
C LEU A 169 -5.98 4.55 2.28
N PHE A 170 -5.95 3.34 2.84
CA PHE A 170 -7.07 2.40 2.84
C PHE A 170 -7.87 2.42 4.14
N GLY A 171 -7.64 3.41 5.01
CA GLY A 171 -8.35 3.59 6.28
C GLY A 171 -7.93 2.61 7.37
N VAL A 172 -6.68 2.11 7.33
CA VAL A 172 -6.16 1.32 8.45
C VAL A 172 -5.62 2.27 9.52
N ASP A 173 -6.23 2.26 10.70
CA ASP A 173 -5.76 3.04 11.83
C ASP A 173 -4.51 2.43 12.49
N HIS A 174 -3.85 3.24 13.31
CA HIS A 174 -2.82 2.76 14.22
C HIS A 174 -3.29 1.62 15.11
N THR A 175 -2.36 0.73 15.48
CA THR A 175 -2.60 -0.36 16.42
C THR A 175 -1.63 -0.34 17.59
N GLU A 176 -2.02 -0.97 18.70
CA GLU A 176 -1.14 -1.21 19.86
C GLU A 176 -0.26 -2.46 19.70
N ASP A 177 -0.49 -3.31 18.69
CA ASP A 177 0.38 -4.46 18.41
C ASP A 177 1.74 -3.98 17.87
N LYS A 178 2.74 -3.97 18.74
CA LYS A 178 4.13 -3.58 18.45
C LYS A 178 4.80 -4.37 17.32
N ASN A 179 4.24 -5.53 16.94
CA ASN A 179 4.76 -6.32 15.83
C ASN A 179 4.12 -5.94 14.49
N SER A 180 3.00 -5.21 14.50
CA SER A 180 2.34 -4.74 13.29
C SER A 180 3.12 -3.59 12.66
N PHE A 181 3.12 -3.50 11.33
CA PHE A 181 3.62 -2.29 10.67
C PHE A 181 2.77 -1.06 10.95
N MET A 182 1.54 -1.21 11.48
CA MET A 182 0.65 -0.11 11.88
C MET A 182 0.87 0.41 13.30
N TYR A 183 1.87 -0.12 14.03
CA TYR A 183 2.24 0.46 15.32
C TYR A 183 2.80 1.89 15.09
N PRO A 184 2.30 2.93 15.79
CA PRO A 184 2.63 4.34 15.50
C PRO A 184 4.13 4.66 15.52
N GLN A 185 4.87 3.96 16.38
CA GLN A 185 6.32 4.10 16.40
C GLN A 185 6.88 3.09 15.40
N ALA A 186 7.26 3.56 14.22
CA ALA A 186 7.85 2.73 13.18
C ALA A 186 9.05 1.95 13.76
N ASN A 187 8.82 0.68 14.09
CA ASN A 187 9.84 -0.19 14.63
C ASN A 187 10.73 -0.64 13.46
N LEU A 188 12.05 -0.62 13.66
CA LEU A 188 13.07 -0.84 12.61
C LEU A 188 13.07 -2.27 12.00
N SER A 189 12.11 -3.12 12.34
CA SER A 189 11.98 -4.49 11.86
C SER A 189 10.62 -4.71 11.22
N LEU A 190 10.52 -4.45 9.91
CA LEU A 190 9.56 -5.05 8.96
C LEU A 190 8.24 -5.53 9.62
N GLY A 191 7.46 -4.60 10.16
CA GLY A 191 6.23 -4.96 10.88
C GLY A 191 5.36 -5.90 10.04
N ARG A 192 4.77 -6.90 10.69
CA ARG A 192 4.03 -7.96 10.01
C ARG A 192 2.66 -7.47 9.54
N TRP A 193 2.18 -8.07 8.47
CA TRP A 193 0.75 -8.03 8.14
C TRP A 193 -0.06 -8.64 9.26
N THR A 194 -1.09 -7.92 9.69
CA THR A 194 -2.11 -8.42 10.60
C THR A 194 -3.36 -8.74 9.81
N SER A 195 -4.16 -9.67 10.30
CA SER A 195 -5.46 -9.99 9.67
C SER A 195 -6.38 -8.77 9.59
N GLU A 196 -6.24 -7.83 10.53
CA GLU A 196 -7.02 -6.60 10.54
C GLU A 196 -6.60 -5.63 9.43
N ALA A 197 -5.30 -5.34 9.30
CA ALA A 197 -4.81 -4.50 8.22
C ALA A 197 -5.17 -5.09 6.85
N GLU A 198 -4.95 -6.39 6.67
CA GLU A 198 -5.33 -7.10 5.44
C GLU A 198 -6.84 -6.99 5.14
N ARG A 199 -7.69 -7.17 6.15
CA ARG A 199 -9.15 -7.09 6.02
C ARG A 199 -9.60 -5.69 5.61
N VAL A 200 -9.13 -4.66 6.31
CA VAL A 200 -9.53 -3.26 6.05
C VAL A 200 -9.05 -2.84 4.64
N ILE A 201 -7.81 -3.15 4.28
CA ILE A 201 -7.27 -2.87 2.94
C ILE A 201 -8.08 -3.57 1.86
N LYS A 202 -8.47 -4.84 2.05
CA LYS A 202 -9.31 -5.57 1.09
C LYS A 202 -10.70 -4.97 0.93
N ILE A 203 -11.33 -4.53 2.02
CA ILE A 203 -12.65 -3.89 1.99
C ILE A 203 -12.57 -2.56 1.22
N ASN A 204 -11.54 -1.76 1.51
CA ASN A 204 -11.32 -0.46 0.88
C ASN A 204 -10.51 -0.54 -0.42
N LYS A 205 -10.34 -1.75 -0.98
CA LYS A 205 -9.50 -1.99 -2.16
C LYS A 205 -9.86 -1.11 -3.33
N ILE A 206 -11.12 -0.73 -3.50
CA ILE A 206 -11.61 0.12 -4.61
C ILE A 206 -11.84 1.58 -4.21
N ARG A 207 -11.36 2.02 -3.03
CA ARG A 207 -11.50 3.40 -2.55
C ARG A 207 -10.94 4.39 -3.58
N GLU A 208 -11.73 5.42 -3.88
CA GLU A 208 -11.31 6.58 -4.68
C GLU A 208 -10.90 7.72 -3.74
N TRP A 209 -9.82 8.41 -4.08
CA TRP A 209 -9.17 9.45 -3.27
C TRP A 209 -9.30 10.85 -3.88
N ILE A 210 -10.34 11.07 -4.66
CA ILE A 210 -10.64 12.37 -5.24
C ILE A 210 -12.12 12.62 -4.98
N LYS A 211 -12.44 13.56 -4.10
CA LYS A 211 -13.78 14.13 -3.93
C LYS A 211 -13.73 15.65 -4.07
#